data_AF-A0A6P1ZW48-F1
#
_entry.id   AF-A0A6P1ZW48-F1
#
_cell.length_a   1.000
_cell.length_b   1.000
_cell.length_c   1.000
_cell.angle_alpha   90.00
_cell.angle_beta   90.00
_cell.angle_gamma   90.00
#
_symmetry.space_group_name_H-M   'P 1'
#
loop_
_entity.id
_entity.type
_entity.pdbx_description
1 polymer ?
#
loop_
_entity_poly.entity_id
_entity_poly.type
_entity_poly.pdbx_seq_one_letter_code
_entity_poly.pdbx_strand_id
1 'polypeptide(L)'
;MLKELHLTSVGPAAKFDVEFANRLNIFTGDNGLGKSFLLDVAWWVLTGNWVDQPAYPQRNTEDLPKIISKIITLDDDEGINYSSQFNFTKQKWQDFQYGVPLLKGVIIFVRVDGSFSIFDPARNDEDAYNFTPYTLWNGLKSKGKVVCNGLIQDWVTWQNQPQKTPFQLLSDVIKQLAPHPDEWIEIGEPTRVSVEDVRDIPTINLPYGNIPITQASAGMKRILGLAYLLVWAWYEHEKASELRKQEPMNQIVLLIDEVESHLHPRWQRVILPSILSVVNELQPNLTIQVLVTTHSPLVLASLEPIFDEEEDKLFLFELIGEKVSLDEISWIKQGDTVGWLTSEIFGLKQARSQEAETAIEAAEAWMRYDDMNNFPEHLRSQPQIHQELQKLLPGHDPFWPRWIVTAEKRNAG
;
A
#
# COMPACT_ATOMS: atom_id res chain seq x y z
N MET A 1 18.27 3.61 0.51
CA MET A 1 16.96 4.32 0.38
C MET A 1 16.87 4.99 -0.97
N LEU A 2 15.69 5.05 -1.57
CA LEU A 2 15.43 5.77 -2.82
C LEU A 2 15.13 7.24 -2.50
N LYS A 3 15.87 8.18 -3.07
CA LYS A 3 15.70 9.63 -2.83
C LYS A 3 14.97 10.32 -3.94
N GLU A 4 15.33 9.99 -5.18
CA GLU A 4 14.77 10.64 -6.35
C GLU A 4 14.52 9.58 -7.43
N LEU A 5 13.46 9.75 -8.22
CA LEU A 5 13.17 8.95 -9.40
C LEU A 5 12.60 9.84 -10.50
N HIS A 6 13.27 9.81 -11.66
CA HIS A 6 12.92 10.58 -12.84
C HIS A 6 12.76 9.66 -14.04
N LEU A 7 11.59 9.69 -14.67
CA LEU A 7 11.24 8.90 -15.84
C LEU A 7 10.98 9.82 -17.02
N THR A 8 11.54 9.47 -18.17
CA THR A 8 11.31 10.15 -19.44
C THR A 8 10.87 9.12 -20.47
N SER A 9 9.74 9.37 -21.14
CA SER A 9 9.15 8.52 -22.19
C SER A 9 8.88 7.07 -21.74
N VAL A 10 8.49 6.89 -20.48
CA VAL A 10 8.28 5.58 -19.83
C VAL A 10 7.07 5.67 -18.90
N GLY A 11 6.17 4.68 -18.96
CA GLY A 11 4.96 4.66 -18.13
C GLY A 11 3.80 5.46 -18.70
N PRO A 12 2.86 5.94 -17.86
CA PRO A 12 1.66 6.63 -18.31
C PRO A 12 1.85 8.14 -18.55
N ALA A 13 2.93 8.74 -18.03
CA ALA A 13 3.27 10.14 -18.22
C ALA A 13 4.52 10.29 -19.11
N ALA A 14 4.59 11.35 -19.91
CA ALA A 14 5.75 11.60 -20.79
C ALA A 14 7.02 11.92 -19.99
N LYS A 15 6.86 12.64 -18.87
CA LYS A 15 7.88 12.89 -17.87
C LYS A 15 7.28 12.74 -16.50
N PHE A 16 8.08 12.28 -15.56
CA PHE A 16 7.66 11.97 -14.21
C PHE A 16 8.86 12.18 -13.29
N ASP A 17 8.72 13.01 -12.26
CA ASP A 17 9.82 13.38 -11.37
C ASP A 17 9.30 13.31 -9.93
N VAL A 18 9.98 12.57 -9.07
CA VAL A 18 9.58 12.38 -7.67
C VAL A 18 10.79 12.46 -6.75
N GLU A 19 10.65 13.26 -5.69
CA GLU A 19 11.59 13.33 -4.57
C GLU A 19 10.94 12.70 -3.33
N PHE A 20 11.43 11.53 -2.93
CA PHE A 20 10.88 10.74 -1.84
C PHE A 20 11.33 11.24 -0.47
N ALA A 21 10.42 11.19 0.48
CA ALA A 21 10.66 11.33 1.91
C ALA A 21 11.41 10.11 2.47
N ASN A 22 12.03 10.26 3.64
CA ASN A 22 12.86 9.21 4.22
C ASN A 22 12.04 8.10 4.87
N ARG A 23 10.85 8.42 5.38
CA ARG A 23 10.05 7.51 6.20
C ARG A 23 8.83 6.98 5.46
N LEU A 24 7.88 7.83 5.08
CA LEU A 24 6.64 7.39 4.43
C LEU A 24 6.34 8.20 3.16
N ASN A 25 6.05 7.50 2.06
CA ASN A 25 5.68 8.07 0.78
C ASN A 25 4.38 7.44 0.32
N ILE A 26 3.31 8.24 0.26
CA ILE A 26 1.97 7.76 -0.04
C ILE A 26 1.59 8.22 -1.43
N PHE A 27 1.15 7.28 -2.26
CA PHE A 27 0.67 7.54 -3.62
C PHE A 27 -0.82 7.23 -3.70
N THR A 28 -1.63 8.25 -4.01
CA THR A 28 -3.08 8.15 -4.18
C THR A 28 -3.51 8.72 -5.53
N GLY A 29 -4.80 8.66 -5.85
CA GLY A 29 -5.37 9.11 -7.12
C GLY A 29 -6.04 7.98 -7.90
N ASP A 30 -6.60 8.27 -9.07
CA ASP A 30 -7.46 7.34 -9.80
C ASP A 30 -6.77 6.06 -10.32
N ASN A 31 -7.59 5.05 -10.59
CA ASN A 31 -7.14 3.78 -11.16
C ASN A 31 -6.48 3.99 -12.53
N GLY A 32 -5.38 3.28 -12.77
CA GLY A 32 -4.71 3.27 -14.08
C GLY A 32 -3.76 4.45 -14.33
N LEU A 33 -3.56 5.36 -13.38
CA LEU A 33 -2.65 6.51 -13.52
C LEU A 33 -1.16 6.17 -13.28
N GLY A 34 -0.82 4.93 -12.93
CA GLY A 34 0.58 4.48 -12.83
C GLY A 34 1.14 4.31 -11.42
N LYS A 35 0.31 4.27 -10.40
CA LYS A 35 0.72 3.98 -9.01
C LYS A 35 1.51 2.67 -8.87
N SER A 36 0.94 1.55 -9.31
CA SER A 36 1.64 0.24 -9.28
C SER A 36 2.89 0.26 -10.16
N PHE A 37 2.81 0.91 -11.33
CA PHE A 37 3.92 1.06 -12.26
C PHE A 37 5.11 1.79 -11.62
N LEU A 38 4.84 2.83 -10.82
CA LEU A 38 5.87 3.54 -10.07
C LEU A 38 6.61 2.60 -9.12
N LEU A 39 5.88 1.76 -8.38
CA LEU A 39 6.48 0.78 -7.47
C LEU A 39 7.30 -0.27 -8.23
N ASP A 40 6.86 -0.73 -9.40
CA ASP A 40 7.63 -1.64 -10.24
C ASP A 40 8.97 -1.04 -10.69
N VAL A 41 8.97 0.24 -11.07
CA VAL A 41 10.21 0.94 -11.44
C VAL A 41 11.08 1.20 -10.21
N ALA A 42 10.49 1.60 -9.08
CA ALA A 42 11.21 1.77 -7.81
C ALA A 42 11.91 0.47 -7.38
N TRP A 43 11.20 -0.66 -7.48
CA TRP A 43 11.76 -1.99 -7.25
C TRP A 43 12.93 -2.27 -8.18
N TRP A 44 12.77 -2.02 -9.49
CA TRP A 44 13.83 -2.30 -10.46
C TRP A 44 15.07 -1.43 -10.26
N VAL A 45 14.94 -0.13 -9.97
CA VAL A 45 16.11 0.73 -9.73
C VAL A 45 16.84 0.36 -8.44
N LEU A 46 16.12 -0.12 -7.42
CA LEU A 46 16.72 -0.56 -6.17
C LEU A 46 17.43 -1.91 -6.32
N THR A 47 16.85 -2.85 -7.06
CA THR A 47 17.28 -4.26 -7.05
C THR A 47 17.96 -4.73 -8.32
N GLY A 48 17.87 -3.97 -9.41
CA GLY A 48 18.26 -4.41 -10.76
C GLY A 48 17.35 -5.49 -11.37
N ASN A 49 16.34 -5.95 -10.64
CA ASN A 49 15.47 -7.06 -11.01
C ASN A 49 14.08 -6.54 -11.38
N TRP A 50 13.49 -7.03 -12.48
CA TRP A 50 12.07 -6.83 -12.74
C TRP A 50 11.28 -7.92 -12.02
N VAL A 51 10.13 -7.55 -11.44
CA VAL A 51 9.22 -8.53 -10.83
C VAL A 51 8.62 -9.43 -11.90
N ASP A 52 7.94 -8.80 -12.87
CA ASP A 52 7.28 -9.48 -13.98
C ASP A 52 7.91 -9.04 -15.31
N GLN A 53 7.26 -8.12 -16.04
CA GLN A 53 7.75 -7.59 -17.31
C GLN A 53 8.52 -6.27 -17.11
N PRO A 54 9.53 -5.97 -17.94
CA PRO A 54 10.17 -4.67 -17.92
C PRO A 54 9.21 -3.53 -18.21
N ALA A 55 9.45 -2.37 -17.60
CA ALA A 55 8.78 -1.13 -17.99
C ALA A 55 9.20 -0.74 -19.41
N TYR A 56 8.40 -1.07 -20.41
CA TYR A 56 8.71 -0.74 -21.80
C TYR A 56 8.46 0.75 -22.08
N PRO A 57 9.29 1.38 -22.93
CA PRO A 57 9.08 2.77 -23.31
C PRO A 57 7.75 3.03 -24.03
N GLN A 58 7.29 4.27 -23.90
CA GLN A 58 6.25 4.81 -24.77
C GLN A 58 6.71 4.80 -26.23
N ARG A 59 5.73 4.73 -27.14
CA ARG A 59 5.97 4.83 -28.58
C ARG A 59 5.83 6.28 -29.03
N ASN A 60 6.57 6.66 -30.06
CA ASN A 60 6.46 7.96 -30.74
C ASN A 60 6.73 9.19 -29.85
N THR A 61 7.67 9.08 -28.92
CA THR A 61 8.12 10.21 -28.09
C THR A 61 9.29 10.93 -28.75
N GLU A 62 9.37 12.26 -28.58
CA GLU A 62 10.52 13.06 -29.04
C GLU A 62 11.78 12.74 -28.22
N ASP A 63 11.61 12.56 -26.91
CA ASP A 63 12.70 12.27 -25.98
C ASP A 63 13.04 10.77 -25.95
N LEU A 64 14.34 10.48 -25.82
CA LEU A 64 14.84 9.13 -25.63
C LEU A 64 14.42 8.58 -24.26
N PRO A 65 13.94 7.32 -24.19
CA PRO A 65 13.51 6.72 -22.92
C PRO A 65 14.65 6.59 -21.93
N LYS A 66 14.42 7.13 -20.72
CA LYS A 66 15.43 7.21 -19.67
C LYS A 66 14.80 7.04 -18.30
N ILE A 67 15.47 6.30 -17.43
CA ILE A 67 15.17 6.20 -16.01
C ILE A 67 16.39 6.68 -15.24
N ILE A 68 16.22 7.66 -14.36
CA ILE A 68 17.25 8.18 -13.47
C ILE A 68 16.75 8.01 -12.04
N SER A 69 17.63 7.58 -11.15
CA SER A 69 17.31 7.50 -9.72
C SER A 69 18.50 7.97 -8.89
N LYS A 70 18.22 8.52 -7.72
CA LYS A 70 19.23 8.82 -6.70
C LYS A 70 19.00 7.91 -5.52
N ILE A 71 20.02 7.16 -5.14
CA ILE A 71 19.89 6.09 -4.12
C ILE A 71 21.00 6.28 -3.08
N ILE A 72 20.63 6.29 -1.79
CA ILE A 72 21.58 6.16 -0.69
C ILE A 72 22.11 4.73 -0.69
N THR A 73 23.43 4.59 -0.79
CA THR A 73 24.16 3.31 -0.87
C THR A 73 25.05 3.09 0.35
N LEU A 74 25.67 1.91 0.44
CA LEU A 74 26.63 1.57 1.49
C LEU A 74 27.78 2.59 1.59
N ASP A 75 28.24 3.08 0.44
CA ASP A 75 29.44 3.91 0.34
C ASP A 75 29.15 5.42 0.34
N ASP A 76 27.88 5.83 0.23
CA ASP A 76 27.49 7.24 0.07
C ASP A 76 26.15 7.56 0.76
N ASP A 77 26.21 8.38 1.80
CA ASP A 77 25.05 8.89 2.55
C ASP A 77 24.34 10.08 1.86
N GLU A 78 24.99 10.76 0.91
CA GLU A 78 24.38 11.82 0.10
C GLU A 78 23.62 11.24 -1.12
N GLY A 79 24.03 10.05 -1.54
CA GLY A 79 23.36 9.23 -2.55
C GLY A 79 23.95 9.37 -3.95
N ILE A 80 23.94 8.26 -4.68
CA ILE A 80 24.54 8.13 -6.01
C ILE A 80 23.44 8.21 -7.07
N ASN A 81 23.73 8.92 -8.17
CA ASN A 81 22.87 8.97 -9.34
C ASN A 81 23.09 7.76 -10.25
N TYR A 82 22.04 6.97 -10.43
CA TYR A 82 21.96 5.86 -11.37
C TYR A 82 21.12 6.28 -12.57
N SER A 83 21.57 5.93 -13.77
CA SER A 83 20.85 6.22 -15.01
C SER A 83 20.85 5.00 -15.91
N SER A 84 19.72 4.74 -16.55
CA SER A 84 19.58 3.71 -17.58
C SER A 84 18.79 4.24 -18.77
N GLN A 85 19.18 3.80 -19.95
CA GLN A 85 18.52 4.10 -21.22
C GLN A 85 18.02 2.81 -21.85
N PHE A 86 16.92 2.88 -22.60
CA PHE A 86 16.39 1.71 -23.28
C PHE A 86 17.15 1.40 -24.58
N ASN A 87 17.65 0.17 -24.72
CA ASN A 87 18.27 -0.29 -25.96
C ASN A 87 17.21 -0.95 -26.86
N PHE A 88 16.73 -0.23 -27.88
CA PHE A 88 15.72 -0.72 -28.82
C PHE A 88 16.18 -1.93 -29.65
N THR A 89 17.48 -2.06 -29.95
CA THR A 89 17.99 -3.22 -30.71
C THR A 89 17.95 -4.49 -29.86
N LYS A 90 18.33 -4.39 -28.58
CA LYS A 90 18.36 -5.52 -27.65
C LYS A 90 17.04 -5.72 -26.90
N GLN A 91 16.07 -4.81 -27.06
CA GLN A 91 14.80 -4.77 -26.33
C GLN A 91 14.97 -4.90 -24.81
N LYS A 92 16.00 -4.22 -24.26
CA LYS A 92 16.30 -4.23 -22.83
C LYS A 92 16.79 -2.88 -22.33
N TRP A 93 16.53 -2.60 -21.06
CA TRP A 93 17.20 -1.52 -20.33
C TRP A 93 18.69 -1.80 -20.25
N GLN A 94 19.50 -0.75 -20.41
CA GLN A 94 20.95 -0.85 -20.25
C GLN A 94 21.28 -1.04 -18.77
N ASP A 95 22.34 -1.80 -18.52
CA ASP A 95 22.84 -2.00 -17.16
C ASP A 95 23.31 -0.65 -16.61
N PHE A 96 23.12 -0.42 -15.31
CA PHE A 96 23.51 0.84 -14.69
C PHE A 96 25.01 1.07 -14.82
N GLN A 97 25.41 2.34 -14.98
CA GLN A 97 26.82 2.71 -15.19
C GLN A 97 27.78 2.20 -14.09
N TYR A 98 27.25 2.00 -12.88
CA TYR A 98 27.99 1.52 -11.70
C TYR A 98 27.58 0.09 -11.27
N GLY A 99 26.79 -0.64 -12.08
CA GLY A 99 26.17 -1.90 -11.65
C GLY A 99 24.96 -1.69 -10.73
N VAL A 100 24.44 -2.79 -10.18
CA VAL A 100 23.30 -2.76 -9.24
C VAL A 100 23.69 -1.96 -7.99
N PRO A 101 22.83 -1.09 -7.45
CA PRO A 101 23.16 -0.32 -6.25
C PRO A 101 23.57 -1.20 -5.07
N LEU A 102 24.65 -0.82 -4.38
CA LEU A 102 25.06 -1.44 -3.12
C LEU A 102 24.17 -0.92 -2.00
N LEU A 103 23.04 -1.57 -1.81
CA LEU A 103 22.01 -1.15 -0.85
C LEU A 103 22.46 -1.35 0.61
N LYS A 104 22.03 -0.41 1.46
CA LYS A 104 22.17 -0.46 2.93
C LYS A 104 21.07 -1.28 3.62
N GLY A 105 20.29 -2.08 2.89
CA GLY A 105 19.10 -2.70 3.46
C GLY A 105 18.41 -3.75 2.62
N VAL A 106 17.41 -4.38 3.24
CA VAL A 106 16.53 -5.37 2.63
C VAL A 106 15.38 -4.64 1.91
N ILE A 107 15.10 -5.03 0.68
CA ILE A 107 13.99 -4.47 -0.12
C ILE A 107 12.86 -5.49 -0.16
N ILE A 108 11.66 -5.07 0.20
CA ILE A 108 10.46 -5.91 0.23
C ILE A 108 9.41 -5.24 -0.64
N PHE A 109 8.80 -6.00 -1.54
CA PHE A 109 7.68 -5.54 -2.36
C PHE A 109 6.46 -6.43 -2.12
N VAL A 110 5.42 -5.85 -1.52
CA VAL A 110 4.10 -6.43 -1.33
C VAL A 110 3.24 -6.05 -2.53
N ARG A 111 2.85 -7.03 -3.35
CA ARG A 111 2.08 -6.80 -4.58
C ARG A 111 0.57 -6.89 -4.34
N VAL A 112 -0.20 -6.27 -5.22
CA VAL A 112 -1.67 -6.27 -5.17
C VAL A 112 -2.30 -7.67 -5.20
N ASP A 113 -1.68 -8.61 -5.92
CA ASP A 113 -2.14 -10.01 -6.05
C ASP A 113 -1.84 -10.88 -4.83
N GLY A 114 -1.24 -10.31 -3.78
CA GLY A 114 -0.80 -11.01 -2.58
C GLY A 114 0.51 -11.79 -2.76
N SER A 115 1.20 -11.61 -3.89
CA SER A 115 2.57 -12.07 -4.09
C SER A 115 3.55 -11.11 -3.42
N PHE A 116 4.76 -11.58 -3.15
CA PHE A 116 5.81 -10.80 -2.50
C PHE A 116 7.14 -10.99 -3.21
N SER A 117 7.95 -9.94 -3.27
CA SER A 117 9.32 -10.01 -3.76
C SER A 117 10.27 -9.48 -2.68
N ILE A 118 11.38 -10.18 -2.45
CA ILE A 118 12.38 -9.80 -1.46
C ILE A 118 13.77 -9.80 -2.11
N PHE A 119 14.48 -8.69 -1.97
CA PHE A 119 15.88 -8.60 -2.32
C PHE A 119 16.69 -8.35 -1.05
N ASP A 120 17.56 -9.29 -0.72
CA ASP A 120 18.43 -9.25 0.45
C ASP A 120 19.88 -9.49 -0.01
N PRO A 121 20.69 -8.42 -0.10
CA PRO A 121 22.09 -8.52 -0.53
C PRO A 121 22.92 -9.48 0.32
N ALA A 122 22.58 -9.68 1.61
CA ALA A 122 23.28 -10.60 2.50
C ALA A 122 22.98 -12.08 2.18
N ARG A 123 21.89 -12.37 1.46
CA ARG A 123 21.50 -13.73 1.06
C ARG A 123 21.83 -14.01 -0.40
N ASN A 124 21.44 -13.10 -1.29
CA ASN A 124 21.67 -13.18 -2.72
C ASN A 124 21.81 -11.77 -3.31
N ASP A 125 22.95 -11.51 -3.93
CA ASP A 125 23.30 -10.23 -4.54
C ASP A 125 22.93 -10.14 -6.03
N GLU A 126 22.48 -11.24 -6.63
CA GLU A 126 22.08 -11.28 -8.05
C GLU A 126 20.55 -11.28 -8.24
N ASP A 127 19.87 -12.30 -7.70
CA ASP A 127 18.44 -12.54 -7.97
C ASP A 127 17.57 -12.25 -6.73
N ALA A 128 16.43 -11.59 -6.94
CA ALA A 128 15.40 -11.47 -5.93
C ALA A 128 14.61 -12.77 -5.69
N TYR A 129 14.10 -12.93 -4.48
CA TYR A 129 13.20 -14.03 -4.10
C TYR A 129 11.75 -13.63 -4.35
N ASN A 130 11.07 -14.37 -5.24
CA ASN A 130 9.67 -14.16 -5.56
C ASN A 130 8.78 -15.23 -4.90
N PHE A 131 7.76 -14.77 -4.19
CA PHE A 131 6.78 -15.56 -3.47
C PHE A 131 5.40 -15.34 -4.07
N THR A 132 4.73 -16.44 -4.41
CA THR A 132 3.28 -16.41 -4.61
C THR A 132 2.59 -16.60 -3.26
N PRO A 133 1.28 -16.32 -3.14
CA PRO A 133 0.53 -16.65 -1.92
C PRO A 133 0.73 -18.11 -1.48
N TYR A 134 0.86 -19.03 -2.45
CA TYR A 134 1.10 -20.44 -2.15
C TYR A 134 2.51 -20.70 -1.60
N THR A 135 3.56 -20.17 -2.24
CA THR A 135 4.94 -20.44 -1.79
C THR A 135 5.28 -19.71 -0.50
N LEU A 136 4.66 -18.57 -0.21
CA LEU A 136 4.79 -17.92 1.10
C LEU A 136 4.27 -18.82 2.23
N TRP A 137 3.14 -19.48 2.02
CA TRP A 137 2.51 -20.30 3.07
C TRP A 137 3.13 -21.68 3.22
N ASN A 138 3.58 -22.26 2.11
CA ASN A 138 3.99 -23.67 2.05
C ASN A 138 5.49 -23.88 1.78
N GLY A 139 6.23 -22.79 1.55
CA GLY A 139 7.67 -22.77 1.33
C GLY A 139 8.07 -22.51 -0.11
N LEU A 140 9.27 -21.95 -0.27
CA LEU A 140 9.90 -21.65 -1.54
C LEU A 140 11.18 -22.49 -1.68
N LYS A 141 11.30 -23.18 -2.81
CA LYS A 141 12.52 -23.90 -3.20
C LYS A 141 13.06 -23.30 -4.49
N SER A 142 14.37 -23.09 -4.55
CA SER A 142 15.06 -22.58 -5.73
C SER A 142 16.37 -23.31 -5.94
N LYS A 143 16.67 -23.71 -7.18
CA LYS A 143 17.91 -24.40 -7.57
C LYS A 143 18.23 -25.61 -6.64
N GLY A 144 17.20 -26.35 -6.23
CA GLY A 144 17.32 -27.54 -5.35
C GLY A 144 17.51 -27.24 -3.84
N LYS A 145 17.56 -25.97 -3.44
CA LYS A 145 17.70 -25.54 -2.05
C LYS A 145 16.37 -25.03 -1.50
N VAL A 146 16.17 -25.17 -0.20
CA VAL A 146 15.05 -24.52 0.50
C VAL A 146 15.45 -23.08 0.77
N VAL A 147 14.73 -22.14 0.17
CA VAL A 147 14.93 -20.70 0.38
C VAL A 147 14.13 -20.23 1.59
N CYS A 148 12.92 -20.76 1.75
CA CYS A 148 11.95 -20.43 2.79
C CYS A 148 11.15 -21.70 3.11
N ASN A 149 10.93 -22.04 4.38
CA ASN A 149 10.11 -23.21 4.74
C ASN A 149 8.61 -22.93 4.62
N GLY A 150 8.23 -21.64 4.60
CA GLY A 150 6.86 -21.17 4.51
C GLY A 150 6.21 -20.99 5.86
N LEU A 151 5.21 -20.10 5.90
CA LEU A 151 4.54 -19.64 7.10
C LEU A 151 4.11 -20.80 8.01
N ILE A 152 3.44 -21.82 7.46
CA ILE A 152 2.90 -22.93 8.25
C ILE A 152 4.02 -23.68 8.99
N GLN A 153 5.09 -24.02 8.27
CA GLN A 153 6.18 -24.81 8.82
C GLN A 153 7.06 -23.99 9.76
N ASP A 154 7.43 -22.77 9.36
CA ASP A 154 8.27 -21.89 10.16
C ASP A 154 7.56 -21.48 11.45
N TRP A 155 6.27 -21.16 11.41
CA TRP A 155 5.51 -20.82 12.62
C TRP A 155 5.58 -21.92 13.67
N VAL A 156 5.26 -23.18 13.28
CA VAL A 156 5.33 -24.32 14.22
C VAL A 156 6.77 -24.57 14.67
N THR A 157 7.74 -24.40 13.78
CA THR A 157 9.16 -24.57 14.11
C THR A 157 9.59 -23.52 15.14
N TRP A 158 9.30 -22.25 14.91
CA TRP A 158 9.62 -21.13 15.80
C TRP A 158 8.91 -21.27 17.16
N GLN A 159 7.64 -21.71 17.17
CA GLN A 159 6.86 -21.94 18.39
C GLN A 159 7.50 -22.99 19.32
N ASN A 160 8.18 -23.97 18.72
CA ASN A 160 8.81 -25.10 19.41
C ASN A 160 10.32 -24.91 19.66
N GLN A 161 10.95 -23.86 19.13
CA GLN A 161 12.36 -23.57 19.41
C GLN A 161 12.57 -23.17 20.88
N PRO A 162 13.71 -23.49 21.51
CA PRO A 162 13.94 -23.16 22.92
C PRO A 162 13.93 -21.66 23.22
N GLN A 163 14.54 -20.84 22.35
CA GLN A 163 14.63 -19.38 22.54
C GLN A 163 13.34 -18.65 22.16
N LYS A 164 12.52 -19.24 21.26
CA LYS A 164 11.27 -18.67 20.72
C LYS A 164 11.38 -17.23 20.17
N THR A 165 12.57 -16.70 19.93
CA THR A 165 12.76 -15.31 19.50
C THR A 165 11.97 -14.94 18.23
N PRO A 166 12.08 -15.67 17.10
CA PRO A 166 11.28 -15.35 15.91
C PRO A 166 9.77 -15.57 16.14
N PHE A 167 9.39 -16.46 17.05
CA PHE A 167 7.99 -16.67 17.42
C PHE A 167 7.41 -15.52 18.26
N GLN A 168 8.19 -14.96 19.18
CA GLN A 168 7.82 -13.79 19.97
C GLN A 168 7.63 -12.58 19.07
N LEU A 169 8.60 -12.32 18.19
CA LEU A 169 8.48 -11.27 17.17
C LEU A 169 7.22 -11.46 16.33
N LEU A 170 6.96 -12.66 15.81
CA LEU A 170 5.74 -12.94 15.05
C LEU A 170 4.46 -12.68 15.86
N SER A 171 4.41 -13.13 17.12
CA SER A 171 3.30 -12.85 18.03
C SER A 171 3.06 -11.35 18.21
N ASP A 172 4.13 -10.59 18.44
CA ASP A 172 4.03 -9.17 18.75
C ASP A 172 3.63 -8.37 17.51
N VAL A 173 4.18 -8.71 16.34
CA VAL A 173 3.76 -8.17 15.04
C VAL A 173 2.28 -8.47 14.76
N ILE A 174 1.80 -9.70 14.98
CA ILE A 174 0.39 -10.06 14.79
C ILE A 174 -0.51 -9.26 15.74
N LYS A 175 -0.12 -9.10 17.00
CA LYS A 175 -0.87 -8.29 17.98
C LYS A 175 -0.92 -6.82 17.58
N GLN A 176 0.18 -6.25 17.10
CA GLN A 176 0.22 -4.86 16.65
C GLN A 176 -0.64 -4.65 15.40
N LEU A 177 -0.72 -5.64 14.52
CA LEU A 177 -1.56 -5.56 13.33
C LEU A 177 -3.05 -5.69 13.68
N ALA A 178 -3.42 -6.26 14.83
CA ALA A 178 -4.82 -6.46 15.22
C ALA A 178 -5.58 -5.10 15.33
N PRO A 179 -6.79 -5.01 14.76
CA PRO A 179 -7.47 -3.72 14.55
C PRO A 179 -8.13 -3.13 15.80
N HIS A 180 -8.32 -3.91 16.87
CA HIS A 180 -8.98 -3.45 18.08
C HIS A 180 -8.65 -4.33 19.29
N PRO A 181 -8.60 -3.79 20.52
CA PRO A 181 -8.46 -4.58 21.74
C PRO A 181 -9.50 -5.69 21.89
N ASP A 182 -10.73 -5.45 21.42
CA ASP A 182 -11.81 -6.46 21.43
C ASP A 182 -11.78 -7.45 20.25
N GLU A 183 -10.94 -7.20 19.24
CA GLU A 183 -10.66 -8.11 18.12
C GLU A 183 -9.21 -8.60 18.19
N TRP A 184 -8.79 -8.94 19.41
CA TRP A 184 -7.46 -9.47 19.66
C TRP A 184 -7.23 -10.77 18.88
N ILE A 185 -5.97 -10.95 18.49
CA ILE A 185 -5.49 -12.16 17.84
C ILE A 185 -4.36 -12.69 18.71
N GLU A 186 -4.60 -13.85 19.31
CA GLU A 186 -3.57 -14.56 20.04
C GLU A 186 -3.20 -15.83 19.31
N ILE A 187 -1.92 -16.18 19.34
CA ILE A 187 -1.45 -17.44 18.76
C ILE A 187 -1.94 -18.60 19.64
N GLY A 188 -2.55 -19.61 19.02
CA GLY A 188 -2.98 -20.84 19.68
C GLY A 188 -2.03 -22.02 19.44
N GLU A 189 -2.42 -23.19 19.94
CA GLU A 189 -1.68 -24.43 19.71
C GLU A 189 -1.99 -25.00 18.30
N PRO A 190 -0.98 -25.50 17.57
CA PRO A 190 -1.20 -26.11 16.25
C PRO A 190 -2.14 -27.32 16.30
N THR A 191 -2.85 -27.57 15.21
CA THR A 191 -3.80 -28.70 15.09
C THR A 191 -3.77 -29.37 13.72
N ARG A 192 -4.39 -30.54 13.62
CA ARG A 192 -4.62 -31.26 12.36
C ARG A 192 -6.00 -30.89 11.82
N VAL A 193 -6.05 -30.44 10.56
CA VAL A 193 -7.30 -29.97 9.94
C VAL A 193 -7.94 -31.02 9.03
N SER A 194 -7.12 -31.82 8.33
CA SER A 194 -7.60 -32.82 7.36
C SER A 194 -6.87 -34.14 7.54
N VAL A 195 -7.53 -35.24 7.18
CA VAL A 195 -6.90 -36.57 7.09
C VAL A 195 -5.92 -36.68 5.92
N GLU A 196 -6.03 -35.79 4.93
CA GLU A 196 -5.16 -35.74 3.74
C GLU A 196 -3.97 -34.78 3.91
N ASP A 197 -4.00 -33.94 4.96
CA ASP A 197 -2.93 -33.00 5.27
C ASP A 197 -2.41 -33.23 6.70
N VAL A 198 -1.28 -33.92 6.77
CA VAL A 198 -0.64 -34.31 8.03
C VAL A 198 0.25 -33.21 8.63
N ARG A 199 0.20 -31.98 8.13
CA ARG A 199 0.98 -30.85 8.69
C ARG A 199 0.30 -30.26 9.92
N ASP A 200 1.12 -29.75 10.83
CA ASP A 200 0.64 -29.06 12.04
C ASP A 200 0.24 -27.66 11.58
N ILE A 201 -1.06 -27.39 11.57
CA ILE A 201 -1.57 -26.11 11.10
C ILE A 201 -1.63 -25.16 12.30
N PRO A 202 -0.93 -24.02 12.26
CA PRO A 202 -1.04 -23.01 13.31
C PRO A 202 -2.50 -22.58 13.51
N THR A 203 -2.82 -22.18 14.73
CA THR A 203 -4.13 -21.66 15.06
C THR A 203 -4.01 -20.26 15.64
N ILE A 204 -5.08 -19.49 15.50
CA ILE A 204 -5.24 -18.21 16.18
C ILE A 204 -6.52 -18.26 17.02
N ASN A 205 -6.42 -17.74 18.23
CA ASN A 205 -7.53 -17.50 19.13
C ASN A 205 -8.13 -16.12 18.80
N LEU A 206 -9.44 -16.11 18.59
CA LEU A 206 -10.25 -14.94 18.36
C LEU A 206 -11.36 -14.90 19.43
N PRO A 207 -12.05 -13.76 19.63
CA PRO A 207 -13.12 -13.65 20.62
C PRO A 207 -14.23 -14.70 20.49
N TYR A 208 -14.42 -15.26 19.30
CA TYR A 208 -15.44 -16.26 18.99
C TYR A 208 -14.90 -17.70 18.87
N GLY A 209 -13.61 -17.92 19.09
CA GLY A 209 -13.02 -19.26 19.13
C GLY A 209 -11.63 -19.38 18.51
N ASN A 210 -11.06 -20.57 18.64
CA ASN A 210 -9.79 -20.95 18.01
C ASN A 210 -10.04 -21.38 16.56
N ILE A 211 -9.28 -20.83 15.63
CA ILE A 211 -9.38 -21.17 14.20
C ILE A 211 -8.02 -21.57 13.63
N PRO A 212 -7.94 -22.65 12.82
CA PRO A 212 -6.77 -22.93 12.00
C PRO A 212 -6.57 -21.82 10.97
N ILE A 213 -5.33 -21.33 10.81
CA ILE A 213 -5.04 -20.19 9.93
C ILE A 213 -5.38 -20.46 8.45
N THR A 214 -5.40 -21.73 8.04
CA THR A 214 -5.80 -22.15 6.69
C THR A 214 -7.29 -21.94 6.42
N GLN A 215 -8.12 -21.84 7.47
CA GLN A 215 -9.55 -21.55 7.40
C GLN A 215 -9.89 -20.07 7.67
N ALA A 216 -8.89 -19.24 7.95
CA ALA A 216 -9.10 -17.81 8.19
C ALA A 216 -9.60 -17.07 6.93
N SER A 217 -10.21 -15.90 7.14
CA SER A 217 -10.68 -15.02 6.06
C SER A 217 -9.52 -14.52 5.20
N ALA A 218 -9.81 -14.09 3.96
CA ALA A 218 -8.79 -13.59 3.04
C ALA A 218 -7.98 -12.41 3.62
N GLY A 219 -8.67 -11.45 4.26
CA GLY A 219 -8.02 -10.33 4.94
C GLY A 219 -7.08 -10.80 6.07
N MET A 220 -7.53 -11.73 6.91
CA MET A 220 -6.68 -12.30 7.98
C MET A 220 -5.46 -13.02 7.39
N LYS A 221 -5.64 -13.80 6.33
CA LYS A 221 -4.53 -14.48 5.64
C LYS A 221 -3.51 -13.48 5.08
N ARG A 222 -3.95 -12.35 4.53
CA ARG A 222 -3.06 -11.28 4.04
C ARG A 222 -2.22 -10.70 5.17
N ILE A 223 -2.84 -10.42 6.32
CA ILE A 223 -2.15 -9.90 7.51
C ILE A 223 -1.14 -10.89 8.05
N LEU A 224 -1.54 -12.16 8.24
CA LEU A 224 -0.63 -13.21 8.74
C LEU A 224 0.53 -13.42 7.78
N GLY A 225 0.26 -13.37 6.46
CA GLY A 225 1.29 -13.43 5.43
C GLY A 225 2.29 -12.28 5.53
N LEU A 226 1.81 -11.04 5.66
CA LEU A 226 2.67 -9.86 5.83
C LEU A 226 3.50 -9.94 7.12
N ALA A 227 2.87 -10.30 8.25
CA ALA A 227 3.54 -10.46 9.53
C ALA A 227 4.68 -11.48 9.45
N TYR A 228 4.37 -12.66 8.90
CA TYR A 228 5.36 -13.71 8.68
C TYR A 228 6.49 -13.23 7.77
N LEU A 229 6.16 -12.57 6.65
CA LEU A 229 7.14 -12.10 5.69
C LEU A 229 8.13 -11.11 6.32
N LEU A 230 7.65 -10.13 7.09
CA LEU A 230 8.50 -9.13 7.74
C LEU A 230 9.46 -9.79 8.74
N VAL A 231 8.94 -10.68 9.59
CA VAL A 231 9.75 -11.41 10.58
C VAL A 231 10.73 -12.36 9.90
N TRP A 232 10.27 -13.10 8.89
CA TRP A 232 11.10 -14.03 8.13
C TRP A 232 12.22 -13.31 7.39
N ALA A 233 11.92 -12.20 6.70
CA ALA A 233 12.90 -11.43 5.94
C ALA A 233 14.01 -10.92 6.86
N TRP A 234 13.64 -10.37 8.02
CA TRP A 234 14.61 -9.89 8.99
C TRP A 234 15.43 -11.01 9.63
N TYR A 235 14.77 -12.07 10.11
CA TYR A 235 15.44 -13.19 10.78
C TYR A 235 16.43 -13.91 9.85
N GLU A 236 16.05 -14.14 8.59
CA GLU A 236 16.94 -14.75 7.61
C GLU A 236 18.09 -13.83 7.18
N HIS A 237 17.86 -12.51 7.16
CA HIS A 237 18.90 -11.52 6.91
C HIS A 237 19.98 -11.54 8.00
N GLU A 238 19.57 -11.58 9.28
CA GLU A 238 20.50 -11.70 10.40
C GLU A 238 21.33 -12.99 10.31
N LYS A 239 20.67 -14.12 10.03
CA LYS A 239 21.34 -15.43 9.88
C LYS A 239 22.33 -15.44 8.72
N ALA A 240 21.97 -14.82 7.60
CA ALA A 240 22.85 -14.71 6.45
C ALA A 240 24.06 -13.81 6.72
N SER A 241 23.84 -12.69 7.41
CA SER A 241 24.90 -11.77 7.83
C SER A 241 25.87 -12.44 8.79
N GLU A 242 25.38 -13.22 9.75
CA GLU A 242 26.19 -14.04 10.66
C GLU A 242 27.09 -15.03 9.89
N LEU A 243 26.53 -15.76 8.91
CA LEU A 243 27.27 -16.71 8.08
C LEU A 243 28.33 -16.03 7.20
N ARG A 244 28.05 -14.81 6.74
CA ARG A 244 29.00 -13.98 5.98
C ARG A 244 30.00 -13.23 6.84
N LYS A 245 29.86 -13.29 8.18
CA LYS A 245 30.71 -12.58 9.16
C LYS A 245 30.70 -11.07 8.93
N GLN A 246 29.52 -10.52 8.70
CA GLN A 246 29.27 -9.09 8.56
C GLN A 246 28.18 -8.67 9.55
N GLU A 247 28.14 -7.38 9.89
CA GLU A 247 27.03 -6.83 10.66
C GLU A 247 25.74 -6.84 9.81
N PRO A 248 24.58 -7.16 10.41
CA PRO A 248 23.29 -6.99 9.74
C PRO A 248 23.09 -5.55 9.27
N MET A 249 22.52 -5.40 8.09
CA MET A 249 22.11 -4.11 7.57
C MET A 249 20.95 -3.55 8.40
N ASN A 250 20.87 -2.23 8.57
CA ASN A 250 19.92 -1.57 9.45
C ASN A 250 18.86 -0.74 8.71
N GLN A 251 18.56 -1.10 7.46
CA GLN A 251 17.52 -0.44 6.67
C GLN A 251 16.57 -1.45 6.02
N ILE A 252 15.29 -1.08 5.93
CA ILE A 252 14.29 -1.76 5.10
C ILE A 252 13.67 -0.73 4.15
N VAL A 253 13.55 -1.08 2.87
CA VAL A 253 12.67 -0.35 1.94
C VAL A 253 11.47 -1.24 1.64
N LEU A 254 10.28 -0.76 1.98
CA LEU A 254 9.04 -1.50 1.85
C LEU A 254 8.15 -0.84 0.79
N LEU A 255 7.95 -1.53 -0.32
CA LEU A 255 7.02 -1.15 -1.37
C LEU A 255 5.71 -1.91 -1.14
N ILE A 256 4.58 -1.21 -1.10
CA ILE A 256 3.27 -1.85 -0.89
C ILE A 256 2.28 -1.32 -1.91
N ASP A 257 1.81 -2.21 -2.78
CA ASP A 257 0.76 -1.89 -3.73
C ASP A 257 -0.63 -2.20 -3.17
N GLU A 258 -1.51 -1.21 -3.23
CA GLU A 258 -2.87 -1.20 -2.68
C GLU A 258 -2.91 -1.80 -1.27
N VAL A 259 -2.36 -1.06 -0.30
CA VAL A 259 -2.21 -1.52 1.10
C VAL A 259 -3.55 -1.95 1.72
N GLU A 260 -4.66 -1.38 1.28
CA GLU A 260 -6.03 -1.68 1.69
C GLU A 260 -6.62 -2.94 1.04
N SER A 261 -6.01 -3.46 -0.03
CA SER A 261 -6.63 -4.45 -0.90
C SER A 261 -7.01 -5.71 -0.12
N HIS A 262 -8.25 -6.17 -0.28
CA HIS A 262 -8.85 -7.29 0.47
C HIS A 262 -8.91 -7.14 2.00
N LEU A 263 -8.61 -5.96 2.56
CA LEU A 263 -8.73 -5.68 3.99
C LEU A 263 -10.11 -5.13 4.33
N HIS A 264 -10.68 -5.63 5.43
CA HIS A 264 -11.89 -5.07 6.01
C HIS A 264 -11.62 -3.63 6.52
N PRO A 265 -12.60 -2.69 6.50
CA PRO A 265 -12.40 -1.30 6.92
C PRO A 265 -11.68 -1.12 8.27
N ARG A 266 -11.95 -1.99 9.24
CA ARG A 266 -11.26 -1.97 10.54
C ARG A 266 -9.74 -2.16 10.41
N TRP A 267 -9.31 -3.03 9.51
CA TRP A 267 -7.90 -3.31 9.23
C TRP A 267 -7.25 -2.17 8.43
N GLN A 268 -7.97 -1.57 7.49
CA GLN A 268 -7.47 -0.42 6.72
C GLN A 268 -7.09 0.77 7.63
N ARG A 269 -7.73 0.89 8.80
CA ARG A 269 -7.47 1.94 9.78
C ARG A 269 -6.26 1.70 10.67
N VAL A 270 -5.65 0.52 10.63
CA VAL A 270 -4.51 0.18 11.49
C VAL A 270 -3.30 -0.28 10.70
N ILE A 271 -3.49 -0.83 9.49
CA ILE A 271 -2.45 -1.56 8.76
C ILE A 271 -1.16 -0.76 8.61
N LEU A 272 -1.23 0.50 8.18
CA LEU A 272 -0.05 1.30 7.92
C LEU A 272 0.58 1.86 9.21
N PRO A 273 -0.18 2.40 10.18
CA PRO A 273 0.34 2.68 11.53
C PRO A 273 1.06 1.48 12.15
N SER A 274 0.48 0.27 12.05
CA SER A 274 1.06 -0.95 12.60
C SER A 274 2.34 -1.36 11.86
N ILE A 275 2.40 -1.24 10.53
CA ILE A 275 3.64 -1.51 9.78
C ILE A 275 4.78 -0.58 10.25
N LEU A 276 4.49 0.70 10.45
CA LEU A 276 5.48 1.67 10.91
C LEU A 276 5.93 1.40 12.36
N SER A 277 5.05 0.88 13.22
CA SER A 277 5.42 0.50 14.59
C SER A 277 6.22 -0.80 14.67
N VAL A 278 5.90 -1.78 13.82
CA VAL A 278 6.53 -3.12 13.80
C VAL A 278 8.04 -3.04 13.58
N VAL A 279 8.52 -2.06 12.81
CA VAL A 279 9.96 -1.89 12.56
C VAL A 279 10.74 -1.67 13.85
N ASN A 280 10.15 -0.96 14.82
CA ASN A 280 10.77 -0.76 16.13
C ASN A 280 10.85 -2.05 16.95
N GLU A 281 9.95 -3.01 16.74
CA GLU A 281 9.98 -4.32 17.40
C GLU A 281 11.04 -5.25 16.78
N LEU A 282 11.28 -5.14 15.47
CA LEU A 282 12.27 -5.99 14.79
C LEU A 282 13.69 -5.73 15.28
N GLN A 283 14.12 -4.46 15.31
CA GLN A 283 15.41 -4.09 15.89
C GLN A 283 15.46 -2.59 16.26
N PRO A 284 16.01 -2.23 17.44
CA PRO A 284 16.31 -0.85 17.77
C PRO A 284 17.26 -0.20 16.75
N ASN A 285 16.91 0.99 16.25
CA ASN A 285 17.63 1.74 15.21
C ASN A 285 17.51 1.18 13.77
N LEU A 286 16.61 0.23 13.52
CA LEU A 286 16.21 -0.12 12.17
C LEU A 286 15.47 1.05 11.53
N THR A 287 15.95 1.50 10.37
CA THR A 287 15.28 2.55 9.59
C THR A 287 14.39 1.92 8.53
N ILE A 288 13.20 2.47 8.32
CA ILE A 288 12.30 2.03 7.25
C ILE A 288 11.97 3.20 6.33
N GLN A 289 11.98 2.92 5.03
CA GLN A 289 11.37 3.76 4.02
C GLN A 289 10.20 3.01 3.39
N VAL A 290 8.99 3.55 3.52
CA VAL A 290 7.77 2.95 2.97
C VAL A 290 7.33 3.74 1.74
N LEU A 291 7.12 3.05 0.63
CA LEU A 291 6.44 3.57 -0.57
C LEU A 291 5.15 2.78 -0.71
N VAL A 292 4.02 3.44 -0.52
CA VAL A 292 2.71 2.78 -0.45
C VAL A 292 1.73 3.41 -1.41
N THR A 293 0.97 2.59 -2.13
CA THR A 293 -0.17 3.06 -2.92
C THR A 293 -1.47 2.75 -2.17
N THR A 294 -2.45 3.65 -2.27
CA THR A 294 -3.77 3.48 -1.65
C THR A 294 -4.84 4.22 -2.43
N HIS A 295 -6.03 3.64 -2.47
CA HIS A 295 -7.29 4.28 -2.87
C HIS A 295 -8.24 4.48 -1.68
N SER A 296 -7.78 4.16 -0.46
CA SER A 296 -8.64 4.18 0.71
C SER A 296 -8.49 5.47 1.52
N PRO A 297 -9.56 6.27 1.67
CA PRO A 297 -9.55 7.40 2.60
C PRO A 297 -9.44 6.95 4.06
N LEU A 298 -9.77 5.69 4.38
CA LEU A 298 -9.59 5.15 5.73
C LEU A 298 -8.10 5.00 6.08
N VAL A 299 -7.27 4.67 5.09
CA VAL A 299 -5.81 4.60 5.27
C VAL A 299 -5.27 6.00 5.54
N LEU A 300 -5.65 7.00 4.74
CA LEU A 300 -5.18 8.39 4.96
C LEU A 300 -5.65 8.95 6.31
N ALA A 301 -6.92 8.75 6.65
CA ALA A 301 -7.47 9.15 7.94
C ALA A 301 -6.71 8.50 9.13
N SER A 302 -6.23 7.26 8.98
CA SER A 302 -5.47 6.58 10.02
C SER A 302 -4.10 7.18 10.30
N LEU A 303 -3.55 7.92 9.34
CA LEU A 303 -2.22 8.52 9.44
C LEU A 303 -2.22 9.90 10.09
N GLU A 304 -3.36 10.59 10.15
CA GLU A 304 -3.45 11.94 10.74
C GLU A 304 -2.77 12.10 12.12
N PRO A 305 -2.77 11.10 13.04
CA PRO A 305 -2.12 11.24 14.33
C PRO A 305 -0.59 11.05 14.29
N ILE A 306 -0.06 10.39 13.25
CA ILE A 306 1.35 9.94 13.20
C ILE A 306 2.15 10.48 12.01
N PHE A 307 1.48 11.12 11.04
CA PHE A 307 2.12 11.73 9.88
C PHE A 307 3.06 12.85 10.32
N ASP A 308 4.28 12.82 9.79
CA ASP A 308 5.35 13.77 10.08
C ASP A 308 5.72 14.51 8.79
N GLU A 309 5.37 15.79 8.70
CA GLU A 309 5.58 16.60 7.49
C GLU A 309 7.07 16.81 7.13
N GLU A 310 8.00 16.53 8.04
CA GLU A 310 9.45 16.60 7.75
C GLU A 310 9.98 15.29 7.15
N GLU A 311 9.36 14.15 7.45
CA GLU A 311 9.85 12.81 7.12
C GLU A 311 8.92 12.03 6.18
N ASP A 312 7.70 12.52 5.94
CA ASP A 312 6.66 11.90 5.13
C ASP A 312 6.16 12.81 4.01
N LYS A 313 5.70 12.20 2.91
CA LYS A 313 5.09 12.90 1.78
C LYS A 313 3.85 12.18 1.26
N LEU A 314 2.92 13.00 0.76
CA LEU A 314 1.71 12.56 0.07
C LEU A 314 1.77 13.04 -1.38
N PHE A 315 1.52 12.11 -2.31
CA PHE A 315 1.52 12.38 -3.74
C PHE A 315 0.18 11.97 -4.35
N LEU A 316 -0.36 12.85 -5.20
CA LEU A 316 -1.62 12.65 -5.90
C LEU A 316 -1.36 12.47 -7.40
N PHE A 317 -1.78 11.33 -7.93
CA PHE A 317 -1.89 11.11 -9.36
C PHE A 317 -3.19 11.72 -9.88
N GLU A 318 -3.10 12.59 -10.88
CA GLU A 318 -4.28 13.18 -11.53
C GLU A 318 -4.22 13.01 -13.05
N LEU A 319 -5.39 13.01 -13.69
CA LEU A 319 -5.53 13.09 -15.14
C LEU A 319 -5.96 14.52 -15.52
N ILE A 320 -5.00 15.33 -15.93
CA ILE A 320 -5.26 16.70 -16.38
C ILE A 320 -5.40 16.69 -17.91
N GLY A 321 -6.65 16.66 -18.38
CA GLY A 321 -6.97 16.50 -19.80
C GLY A 321 -6.63 15.08 -20.28
N GLU A 322 -5.59 14.93 -21.09
CA GLU A 322 -5.10 13.64 -21.58
C GLU A 322 -3.71 13.27 -21.00
N LYS A 323 -3.23 14.02 -20.00
CA LYS A 323 -1.92 13.84 -19.41
C LYS A 323 -2.03 13.47 -17.94
N VAL A 324 -1.29 12.43 -17.56
CA VAL A 324 -1.12 12.06 -16.16
C VAL A 324 -0.09 12.98 -15.52
N SER A 325 -0.42 13.59 -14.38
CA SER A 325 0.52 14.29 -13.49
C SER A 325 0.69 13.52 -12.18
N LEU A 326 1.79 13.82 -11.49
CA LEU A 326 1.99 13.43 -10.11
C LEU A 326 2.48 14.64 -9.34
N ASP A 327 1.68 15.07 -8.38
CA ASP A 327 1.92 16.29 -7.63
C ASP A 327 2.08 15.96 -6.14
N GLU A 328 3.07 16.59 -5.50
CA GLU A 328 3.21 16.53 -4.04
C GLU A 328 2.16 17.45 -3.40
N ILE A 329 1.35 16.88 -2.51
CA ILE A 329 0.25 17.59 -1.85
C ILE A 329 0.62 17.82 -0.39
N SER A 330 0.45 19.06 0.08
CA SER A 330 0.63 19.40 1.47
C SER A 330 -0.31 18.60 2.36
N TRP A 331 0.20 18.04 3.45
CA TRP A 331 -0.62 17.27 4.37
C TRP A 331 -1.57 18.18 5.15
N ILE A 332 -2.88 18.03 4.93
CA ILE A 332 -3.91 18.74 5.68
C ILE A 332 -4.84 17.70 6.29
N LYS A 333 -4.94 17.70 7.62
CA LYS A 333 -5.88 16.83 8.35
C LYS A 333 -7.32 17.18 7.95
N GLN A 334 -8.08 16.16 7.60
CA GLN A 334 -9.49 16.29 7.22
C GLN A 334 -10.43 15.89 8.37
N GLY A 335 -9.89 15.29 9.43
CA GLY A 335 -10.58 14.98 10.69
C GLY A 335 -11.35 13.67 10.66
N ASP A 336 -12.00 13.34 9.54
CA ASP A 336 -12.67 12.06 9.34
C ASP A 336 -12.63 11.58 7.88
N THR A 337 -13.12 10.36 7.65
CA THR A 337 -13.14 9.73 6.32
C THR A 337 -14.03 10.48 5.33
N VAL A 338 -15.10 11.15 5.80
CA VAL A 338 -15.97 11.96 4.93
C VAL A 338 -15.21 13.20 4.45
N GLY A 339 -14.47 13.87 5.34
CA GLY A 339 -13.58 14.97 5.02
C GLY A 339 -12.55 14.57 3.96
N TRP A 340 -11.88 13.42 4.14
CA TRP A 340 -10.97 12.87 3.13
C TRP A 340 -11.67 12.61 1.81
N LEU A 341 -12.81 11.92 1.81
CA LEU A 341 -13.59 11.65 0.59
C LEU A 341 -13.91 12.94 -0.19
N THR A 342 -14.21 14.03 0.53
CA THR A 342 -14.56 15.32 -0.08
C THR A 342 -13.38 16.28 -0.29
N SER A 343 -12.16 15.88 0.06
CA SER A 343 -10.97 16.71 -0.15
C SER A 343 -10.55 16.68 -1.63
N GLU A 344 -9.62 17.56 -2.01
CA GLU A 344 -9.05 17.60 -3.35
C GLU A 344 -8.39 16.28 -3.78
N ILE A 345 -8.05 15.41 -2.82
CA ILE A 345 -7.34 14.15 -3.05
C ILE A 345 -8.24 13.08 -3.65
N PHE A 346 -9.51 13.04 -3.23
CA PHE A 346 -10.50 12.09 -3.74
C PHE A 346 -11.56 12.78 -4.60
N GLY A 347 -11.71 14.10 -4.47
CA GLY A 347 -12.50 14.94 -5.35
C GLY A 347 -14.01 14.70 -5.32
N LEU A 348 -14.54 13.94 -4.35
CA LEU A 348 -15.98 13.74 -4.27
C LEU A 348 -16.65 15.02 -3.81
N LYS A 349 -17.69 15.45 -4.51
CA LYS A 349 -18.47 16.61 -4.06
C LYS A 349 -19.21 16.29 -2.77
N GLN A 350 -19.64 15.03 -2.61
CA GLN A 350 -20.33 14.53 -1.43
C GLN A 350 -19.96 13.07 -1.15
N ALA A 351 -19.79 12.72 0.12
CA ALA A 351 -19.63 11.34 0.57
C ALA A 351 -20.99 10.61 0.67
N ARG A 352 -21.79 10.61 -0.40
CA ARG A 352 -23.11 9.97 -0.47
C ARG A 352 -23.21 9.06 -1.70
N SER A 353 -24.35 8.39 -1.89
CA SER A 353 -24.60 7.69 -3.16
C SER A 353 -24.72 8.70 -4.30
N GLN A 354 -24.44 8.26 -5.53
CA GLN A 354 -24.51 9.12 -6.72
C GLN A 354 -25.91 9.72 -6.92
N GLU A 355 -26.95 8.96 -6.58
CA GLU A 355 -28.34 9.44 -6.64
C GLU A 355 -28.59 10.54 -5.61
N ALA A 356 -28.12 10.35 -4.37
CA ALA A 356 -28.26 11.35 -3.31
C ALA A 356 -27.47 12.62 -3.62
N GLU A 357 -26.26 12.48 -4.17
CA GLU A 357 -25.45 13.61 -4.65
C GLU A 357 -26.20 14.40 -5.72
N THR A 358 -26.70 13.72 -6.77
CA THR A 358 -27.46 14.36 -7.87
C THR A 358 -28.72 15.07 -7.36
N ALA A 359 -29.44 14.45 -6.43
CA ALA A 359 -30.64 15.03 -5.83
C ALA A 359 -30.32 16.28 -4.98
N ILE A 360 -29.22 16.26 -4.23
CA ILE A 360 -28.76 17.41 -3.45
C ILE A 360 -28.26 18.53 -4.38
N GLU A 361 -27.51 18.22 -5.43
CA GLU A 361 -27.08 19.22 -6.42
C GLU A 361 -28.28 19.89 -7.09
N ALA A 362 -29.29 19.11 -7.49
CA ALA A 362 -30.54 19.65 -8.02
C ALA A 362 -31.25 20.53 -7.00
N ALA A 363 -31.29 20.11 -5.73
CA ALA A 363 -31.87 20.91 -4.65
C ALA A 363 -31.12 22.23 -4.44
N GLU A 364 -29.79 22.22 -4.44
CA GLU A 364 -28.97 23.43 -4.31
C GLU A 364 -29.11 24.36 -5.51
N ALA A 365 -29.07 23.83 -6.73
CA ALA A 365 -29.29 24.58 -7.96
C ALA A 365 -30.67 25.24 -7.95
N TRP A 366 -31.70 24.48 -7.56
CA TRP A 366 -33.04 25.02 -7.37
C TRP A 366 -32.99 26.14 -6.33
N MET A 367 -32.44 25.93 -5.14
CA MET A 367 -32.33 26.95 -4.09
C MET A 367 -31.61 28.24 -4.52
N ARG A 368 -30.67 28.16 -5.47
CA ARG A 368 -29.93 29.30 -6.04
C ARG A 368 -30.63 29.99 -7.23
N TYR A 369 -31.78 29.49 -7.67
CA TYR A 369 -32.47 29.93 -8.91
C TYR A 369 -31.68 29.64 -10.20
N ASP A 370 -30.85 28.59 -10.19
CA ASP A 370 -30.10 28.14 -11.36
C ASP A 370 -31.02 27.43 -12.39
N ASP A 371 -30.53 27.23 -13.61
CA ASP A 371 -31.25 26.50 -14.67
C ASP A 371 -31.35 25.00 -14.34
N MET A 372 -32.58 24.50 -14.23
CA MET A 372 -32.88 23.11 -13.88
C MET A 372 -32.86 22.16 -15.08
N ASN A 373 -32.74 22.66 -16.31
CA ASN A 373 -32.78 21.81 -17.52
C ASN A 373 -31.64 20.78 -17.58
N ASN A 374 -30.52 21.08 -16.92
CA ASN A 374 -29.35 20.21 -16.84
C ASN A 374 -29.56 18.99 -15.93
N PHE A 375 -30.62 18.96 -15.11
CA PHE A 375 -30.94 17.85 -14.22
C PHE A 375 -31.96 16.88 -14.86
N PRO A 376 -31.98 15.60 -14.43
CA PRO A 376 -32.99 14.63 -14.86
C PRO A 376 -34.42 15.15 -14.67
N GLU A 377 -35.37 14.74 -15.51
CA GLU A 377 -36.75 15.25 -15.49
C GLU A 377 -37.44 15.12 -14.12
N HIS A 378 -37.10 14.09 -13.36
CA HIS A 378 -37.61 13.83 -12.02
C HIS A 378 -36.93 14.67 -10.91
N LEU A 379 -36.04 15.60 -11.26
CA LEU A 379 -35.34 16.50 -10.34
C LEU A 379 -35.45 17.98 -10.77
N ARG A 380 -36.41 18.33 -11.64
CA ARG A 380 -36.53 19.70 -12.17
C ARG A 380 -37.46 20.60 -11.37
N SER A 381 -38.34 20.03 -10.53
CA SER A 381 -39.28 20.80 -9.71
C SER A 381 -39.15 20.47 -8.22
N GLN A 382 -39.51 21.44 -7.38
CA GLN A 382 -39.41 21.32 -5.92
C GLN A 382 -40.10 20.08 -5.35
N PRO A 383 -41.34 19.71 -5.73
CA PRO A 383 -42.00 18.53 -5.19
C PRO A 383 -41.28 17.24 -5.56
N GLN A 384 -40.77 17.17 -6.79
CA GLN A 384 -40.03 15.99 -7.27
C GLN A 384 -38.67 15.85 -6.56
N ILE A 385 -37.94 16.97 -6.42
CA ILE A 385 -36.69 17.01 -5.64
C ILE A 385 -36.95 16.59 -4.20
N HIS A 386 -37.98 17.15 -3.55
CA HIS A 386 -38.32 16.82 -2.17
C HIS A 386 -38.64 15.33 -1.99
N GLN A 387 -39.39 14.74 -2.93
CA GLN A 387 -39.74 13.31 -2.90
C GLN A 387 -38.50 12.42 -3.04
N GLU A 388 -37.58 12.74 -3.95
CA GLU A 388 -36.34 11.97 -4.08
C GLU A 388 -35.42 12.17 -2.87
N LEU A 389 -35.31 13.38 -2.30
CA LEU A 389 -34.54 13.60 -1.07
C LEU A 389 -35.11 12.77 0.09
N GLN A 390 -36.45 12.66 0.24
CA GLN A 390 -37.06 11.82 1.29
C GLN A 390 -36.75 10.33 1.13
N LYS A 391 -36.60 9.87 -0.11
CA LYS A 391 -36.27 8.49 -0.45
C LYS A 391 -34.80 8.18 -0.25
N LEU A 392 -33.92 9.15 -0.53
CA LEU A 392 -32.47 8.96 -0.60
C LEU A 392 -31.75 9.37 0.69
N LEU A 393 -32.28 10.33 1.45
CA LEU A 393 -31.65 10.85 2.66
C LEU A 393 -32.36 10.35 3.93
N PRO A 394 -31.61 9.98 4.98
CA PRO A 394 -32.19 9.68 6.27
C PRO A 394 -32.82 10.94 6.89
N GLY A 395 -33.83 10.78 7.75
CA GLY A 395 -34.52 11.92 8.36
C GLY A 395 -33.66 12.83 9.26
N HIS A 396 -32.48 12.37 9.66
CA HIS A 396 -31.50 13.14 10.45
C HIS A 396 -30.37 13.72 9.58
N ASP A 397 -30.45 13.64 8.26
CA ASP A 397 -29.42 14.17 7.36
C ASP A 397 -29.25 15.70 7.58
N PRO A 398 -28.00 16.20 7.71
CA PRO A 398 -27.73 17.62 7.98
C PRO A 398 -28.16 18.56 6.84
N PHE A 399 -28.50 18.04 5.66
CA PHE A 399 -29.03 18.83 4.54
C PHE A 399 -30.48 19.30 4.77
N TRP A 400 -31.28 18.55 5.54
CA TRP A 400 -32.71 18.83 5.73
C TRP A 400 -33.03 20.24 6.24
N PRO A 401 -32.38 20.76 7.31
CA PRO A 401 -32.68 22.10 7.80
C PRO A 401 -32.50 23.18 6.73
N ARG A 402 -31.44 23.06 5.91
CA ARG A 402 -31.14 24.02 4.84
C ARG A 402 -32.18 23.96 3.72
N TRP A 403 -32.59 22.76 3.33
CA TRP A 403 -33.61 22.54 2.30
C TRP A 403 -34.98 23.06 2.74
N ILE A 404 -35.47 22.66 3.92
CA ILE A 404 -36.81 23.02 4.40
C ILE A 404 -36.96 24.53 4.52
N VAL A 405 -36.03 25.20 5.20
CA VAL A 405 -36.09 26.66 5.42
C VAL A 405 -36.08 27.43 4.11
N THR A 406 -35.29 27.00 3.13
CA THR A 406 -35.20 27.69 1.83
C THR A 406 -36.42 27.41 0.95
N ALA A 407 -36.91 26.17 0.95
CA ALA A 407 -38.12 25.79 0.23
C ALA A 407 -39.36 26.54 0.74
N GLU A 408 -39.52 26.66 2.07
CA GLU A 408 -40.61 27.44 2.68
C GLU A 408 -40.53 28.92 2.30
N LYS A 409 -39.34 29.53 2.39
CA LYS A 409 -39.13 30.94 2.00
C LYS A 409 -39.46 31.20 0.55
N ARG A 410 -39.05 30.31 -0.36
CA ARG A 410 -39.28 30.48 -1.80
C ARG A 410 -40.72 30.18 -2.22
N ASN A 411 -41.44 29.33 -1.49
CA ASN A 411 -42.86 29.07 -1.74
C ASN A 411 -43.77 30.14 -1.13
N ALA A 412 -43.28 30.91 -0.14
CA ALA A 412 -44.02 31.97 0.54
C ALA A 412 -43.89 33.36 -0.11
N GLY A 413 -42.96 33.54 -1.06
CA GLY A 413 -42.78 34.75 -1.86
C GLY A 413 -43.06 34.47 -3.33
#